data_AF-A0A2N2JBP7-F1
#
_entry.id   AF-A0A2N2JBP7-F1
#
_cell.length_a   1.000
_cell.length_b   1.000
_cell.length_c   1.000
_cell.angle_alpha   90.00
_cell.angle_beta   90.00
_cell.angle_gamma   90.00
#
_symmetry.space_group_name_H-M   'P 1'
#
loop_
_entity.id
_entity.type
_entity.pdbx_description
1 polymer ?
#
loop_
_entity_poly.entity_id
_entity_poly.type
_entity_poly.pdbx_seq_one_letter_code
_entity_poly.pdbx_strand_id
1 'polypeptide(L)'
;MGDENDSVTEVLEEEDPLVEARGILLEALDTIAEAAYVIGAPLGLLPRDEEGDIAFDHEDLRATAHPTLKAIADIAEAVYAALETLPPEDDDDDDDDDDDDDD
;
A
#
# COMPACT_ATOMS: atom_id res chain seq x y z
N MET A 1 -42.54 -18.40 31.02
CA MET A 1 -41.71 -17.24 31.36
C MET A 1 -40.52 -17.37 30.45
N GLY A 2 -40.48 -16.53 29.42
CA GLY A 2 -39.56 -16.66 28.28
C GLY A 2 -38.18 -16.14 28.61
N ASP A 3 -37.19 -16.75 27.98
CA ASP A 3 -35.78 -16.39 27.97
C ASP A 3 -35.55 -14.91 27.63
N GLU A 4 -34.82 -14.22 28.51
CA GLU A 4 -34.12 -12.97 28.19
C GLU A 4 -32.63 -13.28 28.23
N ASN A 5 -32.16 -14.12 27.30
CA ASN A 5 -30.76 -14.11 26.91
C ASN A 5 -30.65 -13.19 25.70
N ASP A 6 -30.65 -11.88 25.98
CA ASP A 6 -30.22 -10.86 25.04
C ASP A 6 -28.69 -10.95 24.94
N SER A 7 -28.23 -11.96 24.19
CA SER A 7 -26.84 -12.09 23.79
C SER A 7 -26.59 -11.01 22.74
N VAL A 8 -26.24 -9.82 23.21
CA VAL A 8 -25.60 -8.77 22.42
C VAL A 8 -24.38 -9.40 21.77
N THR A 9 -24.56 -9.83 20.53
CA THR A 9 -23.48 -10.28 19.68
C THR A 9 -22.98 -9.01 19.04
N GLU A 10 -22.02 -8.34 19.69
CA GLU A 10 -21.18 -7.37 19.01
C GLU A 10 -20.54 -8.11 17.84
N VAL A 11 -21.11 -7.91 16.65
CA VAL A 11 -20.47 -8.28 15.39
C VAL A 11 -19.31 -7.30 15.28
N LEU A 12 -18.12 -7.75 15.67
CA LEU A 12 -16.89 -7.09 15.27
C LEU A 12 -16.97 -6.97 13.75
N GLU A 13 -16.96 -5.75 13.23
CA GLU A 13 -16.80 -5.49 11.81
C GLU A 13 -15.49 -6.19 11.40
N GLU A 14 -15.61 -7.38 10.80
CA GLU A 14 -14.47 -8.06 10.22
C GLU A 14 -13.98 -7.16 9.08
N GLU A 15 -12.79 -6.56 9.25
CA GLU A 15 -12.10 -5.87 8.15
C GLU A 15 -12.16 -6.76 6.91
N ASP A 16 -12.60 -6.20 5.78
CA ASP A 16 -12.73 -6.98 4.54
C ASP A 16 -11.35 -7.61 4.23
N PRO A 17 -11.25 -8.95 4.13
CA PRO A 17 -9.96 -9.61 3.91
C PRO A 17 -9.29 -9.18 2.59
N LEU A 18 -10.05 -8.62 1.64
CA LEU A 18 -9.50 -8.04 0.42
C LEU A 18 -8.88 -6.66 0.65
N VAL A 19 -9.43 -5.88 1.58
CA VAL A 19 -8.86 -4.60 2.04
C VAL A 19 -7.60 -4.85 2.85
N GLU A 20 -7.62 -5.81 3.79
CA GLU A 20 -6.41 -6.25 4.52
C GLU A 20 -5.30 -6.72 3.56
N ALA A 21 -5.67 -7.53 2.55
CA ALA A 21 -4.72 -7.96 1.53
C ALA A 21 -4.14 -6.80 0.71
N ARG A 22 -4.92 -5.74 0.46
CA ARG A 22 -4.44 -4.53 -0.21
C ARG A 22 -3.38 -3.83 0.64
N GLY A 23 -3.65 -3.62 1.93
CA GLY A 23 -2.70 -3.03 2.88
C GLY A 23 -1.37 -3.77 2.92
N ILE A 24 -1.41 -5.10 3.02
CA ILE A 24 -0.20 -5.95 2.98
C ILE A 24 0.60 -5.77 1.68
N LEU A 25 -0.07 -5.66 0.53
CA LEU A 25 0.60 -5.45 -0.75
C LEU A 25 1.20 -4.04 -0.87
N LEU A 26 0.57 -3.02 -0.28
CA LEU A 26 1.14 -1.66 -0.21
C LEU A 26 2.40 -1.64 0.67
N GLU A 27 2.37 -2.26 1.86
CA GLU A 27 3.57 -2.41 2.71
C GLU A 27 4.70 -3.17 2.01
N ALA A 28 4.35 -4.17 1.17
CA ALA A 28 5.33 -4.89 0.37
C ALA A 28 5.99 -3.97 -0.67
N LEU A 29 5.26 -3.04 -1.29
CA LEU A 29 5.84 -2.06 -2.22
C LEU A 29 6.86 -1.15 -1.52
N ASP A 30 6.59 -0.70 -0.30
CA ASP A 30 7.55 0.09 0.48
C ASP A 30 8.84 -0.69 0.76
N THR A 31 8.71 -1.95 1.14
CA THR A 31 9.86 -2.85 1.35
C THR A 31 10.66 -3.06 0.06
N ILE A 32 9.97 -3.17 -1.08
CA ILE A 32 10.60 -3.30 -2.41
C ILE A 32 11.35 -2.02 -2.78
N ALA A 33 10.77 -0.84 -2.51
CA ALA A 33 11.41 0.45 -2.73
C ALA A 33 12.67 0.60 -1.86
N GLU A 34 12.61 0.23 -0.58
CA GLU A 34 13.78 0.24 0.30
C GLU A 34 14.89 -0.68 -0.23
N ALA A 35 14.55 -1.88 -0.67
CA ALA A 35 15.52 -2.81 -1.25
C ALA A 35 16.20 -2.22 -2.50
N ALA A 36 15.42 -1.54 -3.36
CA ALA A 36 15.94 -0.84 -4.52
C ALA A 36 16.92 0.27 -4.11
N TYR A 37 16.54 1.07 -3.12
CA TYR A 37 17.35 2.16 -2.57
C TYR A 37 18.69 1.65 -2.01
N VAL A 38 18.65 0.63 -1.14
CA VAL A 38 19.84 0.05 -0.48
C VAL A 38 20.85 -0.46 -1.50
N ILE A 39 20.39 -0.98 -2.64
CA ILE A 39 21.24 -1.52 -3.71
C ILE A 39 21.70 -0.41 -4.65
N GLY A 40 20.76 0.40 -5.13
CA GLY A 40 20.98 1.35 -6.22
C GLY A 40 21.69 2.63 -5.79
N ALA A 41 21.39 3.14 -4.59
CA ALA A 41 21.94 4.41 -4.12
C ALA A 41 23.48 4.37 -3.95
N PRO A 42 24.08 3.36 -3.29
CA PRO A 42 25.54 3.30 -3.12
C PRO A 42 26.29 3.09 -4.44
N LEU A 43 25.63 2.51 -5.44
CA LEU A 43 26.19 2.26 -6.76
C LEU A 43 26.00 3.44 -7.73
N GLY A 44 25.26 4.48 -7.32
CA GLY A 44 24.94 5.63 -8.18
C GLY A 44 24.06 5.26 -9.38
N LEU A 45 23.21 4.24 -9.22
CA LEU A 45 22.36 3.72 -10.29
C LEU A 45 20.97 4.36 -10.32
N LEU A 46 20.57 5.03 -9.23
CA LEU A 46 19.27 5.65 -9.12
C LEU A 46 19.32 7.12 -9.55
N PRO A 47 18.29 7.62 -10.27
CA PRO A 47 18.18 9.02 -10.59
C PRO A 47 18.01 9.88 -9.33
N ARG A 48 18.26 11.17 -9.52
CA ARG A 48 18.07 12.21 -8.51
C ARG A 48 17.21 13.32 -9.07
N ASP A 49 16.41 13.94 -8.22
CA ASP A 49 15.61 15.11 -8.56
C ASP A 49 16.45 16.41 -8.56
N GLU A 50 15.77 17.54 -8.71
CA GLU A 50 16.38 18.87 -8.75
C GLU A 50 16.99 19.30 -7.40
N GLU A 51 16.50 18.74 -6.30
CA GLU A 51 16.98 18.99 -4.94
C GLU A 51 18.18 18.08 -4.59
N GLY A 52 18.42 17.07 -5.43
CA GLY A 52 19.50 16.10 -5.31
C GLY A 52 19.11 14.86 -4.50
N ASP A 53 17.84 14.74 -4.14
CA ASP A 53 17.25 13.59 -3.46
C ASP A 53 17.00 12.45 -4.44
N ILE A 54 17.06 11.23 -3.92
CA ILE A 54 16.84 10.03 -4.74
C ILE A 54 15.33 9.82 -4.88
N ALA A 55 14.83 10.08 -6.08
CA ALA A 55 13.47 9.79 -6.49
C ALA A 55 13.56 8.86 -7.71
N PHE A 56 12.98 7.67 -7.62
CA PHE A 56 12.97 6.69 -8.71
C PHE A 56 11.63 5.97 -8.77
N ASP A 57 11.27 5.55 -9.98
CA ASP A 57 10.12 4.67 -10.22
C ASP A 57 10.55 3.31 -10.81
N HIS A 58 9.56 2.50 -11.18
CA HIS A 58 9.82 1.18 -11.75
C HIS A 58 10.48 1.24 -13.15
N GLU A 59 10.23 2.30 -13.93
CA GLU A 59 10.86 2.50 -15.24
C GLU A 59 12.35 2.81 -15.07
N ASP A 60 12.68 3.64 -14.08
CA ASP A 60 14.06 3.96 -13.70
C ASP A 60 14.83 2.70 -13.32
N LEU A 61 14.23 1.82 -12.49
CA LEU A 61 14.85 0.56 -12.08
C LEU A 61 15.13 -0.36 -13.27
N ARG A 62 14.21 -0.43 -14.25
CA ARG A 62 14.40 -1.17 -15.50
C ARG A 62 15.53 -0.60 -16.35
N ALA A 63 15.70 0.71 -16.36
CA ALA A 63 16.71 1.40 -17.17
C ALA A 63 18.14 1.20 -16.65
N THR A 64 18.33 0.89 -15.36
CA THR A 64 19.67 0.75 -14.73
C THR A 64 20.57 -0.35 -15.32
N ALA A 65 20.02 -1.26 -16.14
CA ALA A 65 20.67 -2.48 -16.65
C ALA A 65 21.22 -3.43 -15.57
N HIS A 66 21.03 -3.11 -14.29
CA HIS A 66 21.50 -3.91 -13.17
C HIS A 66 20.52 -5.06 -12.92
N PRO A 67 20.97 -6.33 -12.97
CA PRO A 67 20.07 -7.48 -12.96
C PRO A 67 19.20 -7.53 -11.69
N THR A 68 19.75 -7.13 -10.54
CA THR A 68 18.99 -7.10 -9.29
C THR A 68 17.93 -6.00 -9.28
N LEU A 69 18.24 -4.80 -9.80
CA LEU A 69 17.27 -3.69 -9.82
C LEU A 69 16.16 -3.98 -10.84
N LYS A 70 16.50 -4.62 -11.95
CA LYS A 70 15.50 -5.12 -12.90
C LYS A 70 14.56 -6.16 -12.26
N ALA A 71 15.10 -7.12 -11.51
CA ALA A 71 14.28 -8.10 -10.82
C ALA A 71 13.34 -7.44 -9.78
N ILE A 72 13.83 -6.44 -9.05
CA ILE A 72 13.02 -5.64 -8.12
C ILE A 72 11.90 -4.91 -8.85
N ALA A 73 12.19 -4.30 -10.01
CA ALA A 73 11.18 -3.64 -10.85
C ALA A 73 10.09 -4.63 -11.33
N ASP A 74 10.48 -5.83 -11.75
CA ASP A 74 9.55 -6.86 -12.20
C ASP A 74 8.68 -7.40 -11.04
N ILE A 75 9.20 -7.46 -9.81
CA ILE A 75 8.41 -7.79 -8.61
C ILE A 75 7.42 -6.66 -8.29
N ALA A 76 7.86 -5.40 -8.32
CA ALA A 76 6.98 -4.25 -8.10
C ALA A 76 5.80 -4.25 -9.09
N GLU A 77 6.08 -4.49 -10.37
CA GLU A 77 5.05 -4.61 -11.42
C GLU A 77 4.03 -5.73 -11.11
N ALA A 78 4.49 -6.88 -10.63
CA ALA A 78 3.60 -7.97 -10.24
C ALA A 78 2.71 -7.62 -9.04
N VAL A 79 3.23 -6.84 -8.08
CA VAL A 79 2.45 -6.35 -6.93
C VAL A 79 1.43 -5.31 -7.36
N TYR A 80 1.79 -4.36 -8.23
CA TYR A 80 0.83 -3.42 -8.82
C TYR A 80 -0.28 -4.13 -9.57
N ALA A 81 0.05 -5.14 -10.38
CA ALA A 81 -0.95 -5.94 -11.09
C ALA A 81 -1.89 -6.70 -10.13
N ALA A 82 -1.42 -7.10 -8.95
CA ALA A 82 -2.28 -7.69 -7.92
C ALA A 82 -3.19 -6.64 -7.28
N LEU A 83 -2.66 -5.46 -6.95
CA LEU A 83 -3.43 -4.34 -6.38
C LEU A 83 -4.56 -3.85 -7.30
N GLU A 84 -4.38 -3.92 -8.63
CA GLU A 84 -5.43 -3.60 -9.61
C GLU A 84 -6.66 -4.52 -9.51
N THR A 85 -6.52 -5.69 -8.89
CA THR A 85 -7.61 -6.66 -8.73
C THR A 85 -8.33 -6.56 -7.39
N LEU A 86 -7.80 -5.77 -6.46
CA LEU A 86 -8.35 -5.60 -5.12
C LEU A 86 -9.20 -4.32 -5.04
N PRO A 87 -10.23 -4.29 -4.18
CA PRO A 87 -10.93 -3.04 -3.88
C PRO A 87 -9.92 -1.99 -3.38
N PRO A 88 -10.20 -0.68 -3.55
CA PRO A 88 -9.45 0.35 -2.85
C PRO A 88 -9.52 0.09 -1.33
N GLU A 89 -8.55 0.62 -0.58
CA GLU A 89 -8.73 0.77 0.85
C GLU A 89 -9.89 1.77 1.01
N ASP A 90 -10.91 1.41 1.77
CA ASP A 90 -11.94 2.38 2.10
C ASP A 90 -11.25 3.46 2.94
N ASP A 91 -11.11 4.67 2.38
CA ASP A 91 -10.87 5.90 3.13
C ASP A 91 -12.15 6.24 3.93
N ASP A 92 -12.70 5.30 4.71
CA ASP A 92 -13.84 5.52 5.64
C ASP A 92 -13.37 6.32 6.89
N ASP A 93 -12.50 7.31 6.64
CA ASP A 93 -12.11 8.41 7.52
C ASP A 93 -12.36 9.77 6.81
N ASP A 94 -13.21 9.81 5.78
CA ASP A 94 -14.00 11.02 5.49
C ASP A 94 -15.06 11.14 6.60
N ASP A 95 -14.59 11.65 7.75
CA ASP A 95 -15.37 12.41 8.73
C ASP A 95 -16.17 13.49 7.95
N ASP A 96 -17.29 13.12 7.34
CA ASP A 96 -18.42 14.04 7.10
C ASP A 96 -19.12 14.26 8.46
N ASP A 97 -18.35 14.82 9.39
CA ASP A 97 -18.79 15.57 10.55
C ASP A 97 -19.27 16.94 10.00
N ASP A 98 -20.34 16.91 9.19
CA ASP A 98 -21.03 18.10 8.70
C ASP A 98 -22.37 18.22 9.45
N ASP A 99 -22.25 18.86 10.62
CA ASP A 99 -23.22 19.70 11.34
C ASP A 99 -24.71 19.64 10.92
N ASP A 100 -25.60 19.41 11.89
CA ASP A 100 -26.54 20.47 12.29
C ASP A 100 -27.26 20.15 13.63
N ASP A 101 -26.93 20.98 14.63
CA ASP A 101 -27.76 21.35 15.77
C ASP A 101 -29.20 21.73 15.33
N ASP A 102 -30.25 21.04 15.80
CA ASP A 102 -31.55 21.66 16.17
C ASP A 102 -32.55 20.62 16.76
N ASP A 103 -32.59 20.48 18.10
CA ASP A 103 -33.82 20.38 18.94
C ASP A 103 -33.53 20.38 20.46
#